data_AF-A0A0F2T8E4-F1
#
_entry.id   AF-A0A0F2T8E4-F1
#
_cell.length_a   1.000
_cell.length_b   1.000
_cell.length_c   1.000
_cell.angle_alpha   90.00
_cell.angle_beta   90.00
_cell.angle_gamma   90.00
#
_symmetry.space_group_name_H-M   'P 1'
#
loop_
_entity.id
_entity.type
_entity.pdbx_description
1 polymer ?
#
loop_
_entity_poly.entity_id
_entity_poly.type
_entity_poly.pdbx_seq_one_letter_code
_entity_poly.pdbx_strand_id
1 'polypeptide(L)'
;MTPGAEPGHDHGMRTNHPGRGRLTIPAAALLALLAAGCGSTTAAPGALKPPSRAATAAVPTVPADFPCPGETPGPTPNITLKVEVSASAAPGDHYAENHGFKVPIPLHGQSRCDGLAAAQRVKGALEPLRARHDFTKEGTRGLLTGLGYPAGRVDVQELGAAGVAFTAGDGRLCLSGTVGSGATTVESFAGYPDGTGCEPPRGGH
;
A
#
# COMPACT_ATOMS: atom_id res chain seq x y z
N MET A 1 47.03 -14.92 -51.58
CA MET A 1 46.07 -15.84 -52.22
C MET A 1 46.35 -17.25 -51.74
N THR A 2 45.60 -17.68 -50.72
CA THR A 2 45.48 -19.07 -50.27
C THR A 2 44.17 -19.13 -49.47
N PRO A 3 43.20 -20.01 -49.80
CA PRO A 3 41.90 -20.05 -49.15
C PRO A 3 41.75 -21.23 -48.17
N GLY A 4 40.82 -21.10 -47.23
CA GLY A 4 40.21 -22.17 -46.41
C GLY A 4 39.36 -21.52 -45.31
N ALA A 5 38.02 -21.43 -45.36
CA ALA A 5 37.01 -22.51 -45.29
C ALA A 5 37.26 -23.41 -44.06
N GLU A 6 36.38 -23.61 -43.07
CA GLU A 6 34.92 -23.41 -42.92
C GLU A 6 34.55 -23.38 -41.40
N PRO A 7 33.28 -23.07 -41.03
CA PRO A 7 32.83 -22.85 -39.66
C PRO A 7 32.32 -24.14 -38.96
N GLY A 8 32.74 -24.35 -37.72
CA GLY A 8 32.19 -25.39 -36.85
C GLY A 8 30.84 -24.99 -36.26
N HIS A 9 29.77 -25.57 -36.79
CA HIS A 9 28.48 -25.71 -36.13
C HIS A 9 28.61 -26.74 -35.00
N ASP A 10 28.31 -26.33 -33.76
CA ASP A 10 28.08 -27.28 -32.67
C ASP A 10 26.60 -27.35 -32.33
N HIS A 11 26.00 -28.49 -32.66
CA HIS A 11 24.65 -28.90 -32.29
C HIS A 11 24.68 -29.47 -30.88
N GLY A 12 23.97 -28.82 -29.95
CA GLY A 12 23.85 -29.28 -28.56
C GLY A 12 22.45 -29.08 -27.98
N MET A 13 21.40 -29.55 -28.67
CA MET A 13 20.11 -29.79 -28.02
C MET A 13 20.27 -30.87 -26.95
N ARG A 14 19.96 -30.54 -25.70
CA ARG A 14 19.47 -31.52 -24.72
C ARG A 14 18.14 -31.03 -24.17
N THR A 15 17.07 -31.51 -24.81
CA THR A 15 15.75 -31.60 -24.22
C THR A 15 15.77 -32.72 -23.19
N ASN A 16 15.34 -32.45 -21.96
CA ASN A 16 14.91 -33.49 -21.04
C ASN A 16 13.46 -33.24 -20.63
N HIS A 17 12.73 -34.34 -20.70
CA HIS A 17 11.28 -34.51 -20.79
C HIS A 17 10.58 -34.51 -19.42
N PRO A 18 9.23 -34.51 -19.41
CA PRO A 18 8.40 -34.10 -18.28
C PRO A 18 8.15 -35.23 -17.26
N GLY A 19 8.13 -34.86 -15.98
CA GLY A 19 7.62 -35.70 -14.90
C GLY A 19 6.10 -35.75 -14.90
N ARG A 20 5.53 -36.82 -15.47
CA ARG A 20 4.14 -37.25 -15.31
C ARG A 20 3.92 -37.78 -13.89
N GLY A 21 3.09 -37.10 -13.10
CA GLY A 21 2.40 -37.67 -11.94
C GLY A 21 0.89 -37.58 -12.16
N ARG A 22 0.25 -38.71 -12.45
CA ARG A 22 -1.22 -38.90 -12.47
C ARG A 22 -1.62 -39.79 -11.29
N LEU A 23 -2.93 -39.75 -10.99
CA LEU A 23 -3.75 -40.54 -10.03
C LEU A 23 -3.82 -39.93 -8.62
N THR A 24 -4.98 -39.72 -7.99
CA THR A 24 -6.35 -40.23 -8.20
C THR A 24 -7.35 -39.36 -7.41
N ILE A 25 -8.58 -39.20 -7.91
CA ILE A 25 -9.79 -38.80 -7.15
C ILE A 25 -10.53 -40.09 -6.75
N PRO A 26 -11.12 -40.19 -5.54
CA PRO A 26 -12.59 -40.17 -5.39
C PRO A 26 -13.03 -39.39 -4.12
N ALA A 27 -14.00 -38.47 -4.20
CA ALA A 27 -15.46 -38.65 -4.21
C ALA A 27 -16.12 -38.68 -2.81
N ALA A 28 -17.08 -37.75 -2.66
CA ALA A 28 -18.37 -37.88 -1.99
C ALA A 28 -18.52 -37.71 -0.47
N ALA A 29 -19.65 -37.04 -0.17
CA ALA A 29 -20.52 -37.15 1.01
C ALA A 29 -20.13 -36.32 2.25
N LEU A 30 -21.04 -35.73 3.04
CA LEU A 30 -22.51 -35.53 3.07
C LEU A 30 -22.76 -34.67 4.35
N LEU A 31 -23.90 -33.95 4.40
CA LEU A 31 -24.62 -33.44 5.60
C LEU A 31 -23.92 -32.41 6.52
N ALA A 32 -24.35 -31.15 6.56
CA ALA A 32 -25.54 -30.60 7.24
C ALA A 32 -25.39 -30.49 8.77
N LEU A 33 -25.47 -29.25 9.30
CA LEU A 33 -26.32 -28.93 10.45
C LEU A 33 -26.54 -27.40 10.51
N LEU A 34 -27.81 -27.00 10.44
CA LEU A 34 -28.28 -25.68 10.84
C LEU A 34 -28.24 -25.57 12.36
N ALA A 35 -27.80 -24.42 12.88
CA ALA A 35 -28.25 -23.92 14.18
C ALA A 35 -28.56 -22.44 14.04
N ALA A 36 -29.84 -22.16 13.76
CA ALA A 36 -30.45 -20.87 14.01
C ALA A 36 -30.45 -20.63 15.53
N GLY A 37 -29.63 -19.70 16.00
CA GLY A 37 -29.71 -19.17 17.36
C GLY A 37 -30.74 -18.05 17.43
N CYS A 38 -32.02 -18.41 17.38
CA CYS A 38 -33.12 -17.55 17.77
C CYS A 38 -33.29 -17.65 19.28
N GLY A 39 -32.96 -16.59 20.01
CA GLY A 39 -33.11 -16.50 21.47
C GLY A 39 -33.93 -15.28 21.84
N SER A 40 -35.24 -15.37 21.66
CA SER A 40 -36.23 -14.40 22.12
C SER A 40 -36.44 -14.54 23.62
N THR A 41 -36.21 -13.49 24.40
CA THR A 41 -36.66 -13.41 25.80
C THR A 41 -37.76 -12.37 25.96
N THR A 42 -38.98 -12.90 26.14
CA THR A 42 -40.09 -12.46 26.98
C THR A 42 -40.49 -10.97 26.97
N ALA A 43 -41.59 -10.68 26.27
CA ALA A 43 -42.47 -9.58 26.60
C ALA A 43 -43.30 -9.93 27.85
N ALA A 44 -43.23 -9.06 28.87
CA ALA A 44 -44.24 -8.97 29.92
C ALA A 44 -44.91 -7.57 29.82
N PRO A 45 -46.22 -7.45 30.07
CA PRO A 45 -46.93 -6.19 29.89
C PRO A 45 -46.82 -5.30 31.14
N GLY A 46 -46.53 -4.02 30.91
CA GLY A 46 -46.90 -2.93 31.83
C GLY A 46 -45.91 -2.61 32.96
N ALA A 47 -44.91 -1.76 32.68
CA ALA A 47 -44.38 -0.81 33.65
C ALA A 47 -43.62 0.33 32.94
N LEU A 48 -44.14 1.55 33.11
CA LEU A 48 -43.54 2.88 32.98
C LEU A 48 -42.22 3.01 32.18
N LYS A 49 -42.34 3.68 31.02
CA LYS A 49 -41.27 4.21 30.17
C LYS A 49 -40.24 5.02 30.98
N PRO A 50 -39.00 4.55 31.19
CA PRO A 50 -37.93 5.43 31.62
C PRO A 50 -37.57 6.38 30.46
N PRO A 51 -37.15 7.64 30.72
CA PRO A 51 -36.64 8.50 29.67
C PRO A 51 -35.46 7.81 29.00
N SER A 52 -35.56 7.63 27.68
CA SER A 52 -34.48 7.16 26.84
C SER A 52 -33.23 7.99 27.15
N ARG A 53 -32.28 7.37 27.84
CA ARG A 53 -30.93 7.92 27.98
C ARG A 53 -30.42 8.03 26.56
N ALA A 54 -30.26 9.26 26.07
CA ALA A 54 -29.66 9.51 24.78
C ALA A 54 -28.36 8.70 24.72
N ALA A 55 -28.27 7.78 23.77
CA ALA A 55 -27.01 7.14 23.45
C ALA A 55 -26.07 8.28 23.08
N THR A 56 -25.16 8.59 24.00
CA THR A 56 -24.04 9.47 23.72
C THR A 56 -23.31 8.77 22.59
N ALA A 57 -23.38 9.33 21.38
CA ALA A 57 -22.59 8.87 20.26
C ALA A 57 -21.16 8.73 20.78
N ALA A 58 -20.63 7.51 20.75
CA ALA A 58 -19.24 7.29 21.13
C ALA A 58 -18.41 8.24 20.27
N VAL A 59 -17.76 9.20 20.91
CA VAL A 59 -16.80 10.06 20.23
C VAL A 59 -15.79 9.09 19.61
N PRO A 60 -15.58 9.10 18.27
CA PRO A 60 -14.57 8.25 17.67
C PRO A 60 -13.24 8.57 18.33
N THR A 61 -12.72 7.62 19.09
CA THR A 61 -11.44 7.78 19.78
C THR A 61 -10.38 7.91 18.69
N VAL A 62 -9.77 9.09 18.58
CA VAL A 62 -8.59 9.25 17.73
C VAL A 62 -7.58 8.20 18.19
N PRO A 63 -7.08 7.34 17.30
CA PRO A 63 -6.08 6.35 17.68
C PRO A 63 -4.91 7.06 18.37
N ALA A 64 -4.55 6.60 19.56
CA ALA A 64 -3.46 7.22 20.30
C ALA A 64 -2.15 7.05 19.52
N ASP A 65 -1.53 8.17 19.16
CA ASP A 65 -0.18 8.18 18.63
C ASP A 65 0.82 8.09 19.78
N PHE A 66 1.77 7.17 19.64
CA PHE A 66 2.92 7.03 20.51
C PHE A 66 4.20 7.16 19.67
N PRO A 67 5.29 7.68 20.26
CA PRO A 67 6.57 7.77 19.57
C PRO A 67 7.08 6.37 19.20
N CYS A 68 7.57 6.23 17.97
CA CYS A 68 8.13 4.98 17.50
C CYS A 68 9.54 4.79 18.05
N PRO A 69 9.97 3.54 18.31
CA PRO A 69 11.33 3.27 18.77
C PRO A 69 12.37 3.85 17.80
N GLY A 70 13.33 4.61 18.33
CA GLY A 70 14.39 5.23 17.52
C GLY A 70 14.00 6.53 16.82
N GLU A 71 12.77 7.02 17.01
CA GLU A 71 12.48 8.43 16.73
C GLU A 71 13.24 9.27 17.75
N THR A 72 14.25 10.02 17.30
CA THR A 72 14.67 11.21 18.05
C THR A 72 13.41 12.06 18.23
N PRO A 73 13.14 12.63 19.41
CA PRO A 73 12.16 13.70 19.56
C PRO A 73 12.63 14.87 18.69
N GLY A 74 12.35 14.81 17.39
CA GLY A 74 12.27 16.00 16.56
C GLY A 74 11.14 16.85 17.10
N PRO A 75 11.04 18.13 16.71
CA PRO A 75 9.80 18.85 16.91
C PRO A 75 8.69 17.90 16.46
N THR A 76 7.72 17.63 17.35
CA THR A 76 6.49 16.93 16.99
C THR A 76 6.17 17.42 15.60
N PRO A 77 6.05 16.56 14.57
CA PRO A 77 5.60 17.05 13.30
C PRO A 77 4.29 17.73 13.66
N ASN A 78 4.31 19.06 13.69
CA ASN A 78 3.17 19.82 13.35
C ASN A 78 2.95 19.32 11.93
N ILE A 79 2.16 18.25 11.82
CA ILE A 79 1.15 18.17 10.80
C ILE A 79 0.15 19.30 11.14
N THR A 80 0.62 20.55 11.26
CA THR A 80 0.26 21.51 10.26
C THR A 80 0.50 20.77 8.95
N LEU A 81 -0.56 20.10 8.48
CA LEU A 81 -0.82 20.13 7.06
C LEU A 81 -0.39 21.53 6.67
N LYS A 82 0.73 21.68 5.96
CA LYS A 82 0.75 22.70 4.94
C LYS A 82 -0.33 22.23 3.96
N VAL A 83 -1.59 22.40 4.36
CA VAL A 83 -2.48 23.20 3.56
C VAL A 83 -1.63 24.45 3.35
N GLU A 84 -0.87 24.45 2.25
CA GLU A 84 -0.81 25.68 1.50
C GLU A 84 -2.27 25.96 1.22
N VAL A 85 -2.92 26.62 2.18
CA VAL A 85 -4.07 27.46 1.90
C VAL A 85 -3.40 28.45 0.99
N SER A 86 -3.41 28.15 -0.31
CA SER A 86 -3.22 29.15 -1.31
C SER A 86 -4.22 30.22 -0.88
N ALA A 87 -3.71 31.31 -0.32
CA ALA A 87 -4.49 32.41 0.23
C ALA A 87 -5.13 33.22 -0.92
N SER A 88 -5.58 32.50 -1.95
CA SER A 88 -6.26 32.93 -3.15
C SER A 88 -7.55 32.11 -3.37
N ALA A 89 -7.94 31.25 -2.42
CA ALA A 89 -9.26 30.64 -2.39
C ALA A 89 -10.30 31.77 -2.17
N ALA A 90 -10.93 32.21 -3.27
CA ALA A 90 -12.02 33.16 -3.21
C ALA A 90 -13.17 32.58 -2.36
N PRO A 91 -13.98 33.40 -1.68
CA PRO A 91 -15.15 32.90 -0.95
C PRO A 91 -16.05 32.06 -1.88
N GLY A 92 -16.22 30.76 -1.58
CA GLY A 92 -16.94 29.79 -2.43
C GLY A 92 -16.05 28.74 -3.12
N ASP A 93 -14.74 28.81 -2.92
CA ASP A 93 -13.80 27.72 -3.21
C ASP A 93 -14.11 26.53 -2.28
N HIS A 94 -14.68 25.47 -2.86
CA HIS A 94 -14.87 24.16 -2.22
C HIS A 94 -13.83 23.15 -2.70
N TYR A 95 -12.66 23.62 -3.16
CA TYR A 95 -11.68 22.76 -3.82
C TYR A 95 -11.13 21.72 -2.85
N ALA A 96 -10.77 22.15 -1.63
CA ALA A 96 -10.25 21.27 -0.59
C ALA A 96 -11.27 20.21 -0.19
N GLU A 97 -12.52 20.60 0.05
CA GLU A 97 -13.62 19.69 0.38
C GLU A 97 -13.86 18.69 -0.76
N ASN A 98 -13.86 19.17 -2.01
CA ASN A 98 -14.09 18.34 -3.18
C ASN A 98 -12.93 17.37 -3.47
N HIS A 99 -11.72 17.63 -2.96
CA HIS A 99 -10.53 16.82 -3.24
C HIS A 99 -10.06 16.00 -2.02
N GLY A 100 -10.85 15.96 -0.94
CA GLY A 100 -10.56 15.17 0.25
C GLY A 100 -10.31 13.68 -0.05
N PHE A 101 -10.96 13.13 -1.07
CA PHE A 101 -10.76 11.76 -1.54
C PHE A 101 -9.32 11.44 -2.02
N LYS A 102 -8.54 12.47 -2.34
CA LYS A 102 -7.12 12.36 -2.75
C LYS A 102 -6.16 12.55 -1.58
N VAL A 103 -6.64 12.83 -0.37
CA VAL A 103 -5.78 12.99 0.81
C VAL A 103 -5.46 11.61 1.37
N PRO A 104 -4.17 11.22 1.49
CA PRO A 104 -3.81 9.95 2.10
C PRO A 104 -4.27 9.86 3.56
N ILE A 105 -4.74 8.68 3.96
CA ILE A 105 -5.11 8.40 5.34
C ILE A 105 -3.82 8.18 6.16
N PRO A 106 -3.57 8.97 7.23
CA PRO A 106 -2.40 8.79 8.06
C PRO A 106 -2.43 7.45 8.80
N LEU A 107 -1.24 6.90 9.05
CA LEU A 107 -1.07 5.75 9.94
C LEU A 107 -0.98 6.24 11.39
N HIS A 108 -1.46 5.42 12.32
CA HIS A 108 -1.42 5.72 13.74
C HIS A 108 -0.91 4.53 14.58
N GLY A 109 -0.40 4.83 15.77
CA GLY A 109 0.08 3.83 16.72
C GLY A 109 1.10 2.85 16.11
N GLN A 110 0.89 1.54 16.26
CA GLN A 110 1.85 0.54 15.76
C GLN A 110 2.00 0.58 14.24
N SER A 111 0.90 0.79 13.52
CA SER A 111 0.92 0.85 12.04
C SER A 111 1.80 2.00 11.53
N ARG A 112 1.87 3.11 12.28
CA ARG A 112 2.78 4.23 11.99
C ARG A 112 4.24 3.79 12.12
N CYS A 113 4.57 3.07 13.17
CA CYS A 113 5.93 2.57 13.38
C CYS A 113 6.35 1.56 12.32
N ASP A 114 5.44 0.65 11.96
CA ASP A 114 5.67 -0.33 10.89
C ASP A 114 5.86 0.39 9.54
N GLY A 115 5.07 1.44 9.28
CA GLY A 115 5.16 2.30 8.11
C GLY A 115 6.52 3.01 8.00
N LEU A 116 6.97 3.64 9.08
CA LEU A 116 8.28 4.30 9.13
C LEU A 116 9.43 3.32 8.91
N ALA A 117 9.37 2.15 9.54
CA ALA A 117 10.37 1.10 9.33
C ALA A 117 10.38 0.61 7.89
N ALA A 118 9.20 0.41 7.27
CA ALA A 118 9.10 0.02 5.87
C ALA A 118 9.65 1.09 4.92
N ALA A 119 9.32 2.36 5.16
CA ALA A 119 9.83 3.49 4.39
C ALA A 119 11.37 3.57 4.46
N GLN A 120 11.95 3.41 5.65
CA GLN A 120 13.41 3.39 5.84
C GLN A 120 14.07 2.21 5.11
N ARG A 121 13.50 1.00 5.19
CA ARG A 121 14.02 -0.15 4.45
C ARG A 121 14.02 0.08 2.94
N VAL A 122 12.91 0.59 2.39
CA VAL A 122 12.80 0.88 0.95
C VAL A 122 13.77 1.98 0.55
N LYS A 123 13.87 3.06 1.33
CA LYS A 123 14.82 4.14 1.07
C LYS A 123 16.26 3.63 1.03
N GLY A 124 16.67 2.82 2.01
CA GLY A 124 18.00 2.22 2.05
C GLY A 124 18.27 1.28 0.88
N ALA A 125 17.26 0.54 0.42
CA ALA A 125 17.39 -0.34 -0.74
C ALA A 125 17.45 0.42 -2.08
N LEU A 126 16.76 1.55 -2.21
CA LEU A 126 16.80 2.41 -3.41
C LEU A 126 18.10 3.24 -3.51
N GLU A 127 18.80 3.45 -2.40
CA GLU A 127 19.99 4.27 -2.35
C GLU A 127 21.11 3.80 -3.31
N PRO A 128 21.41 2.50 -3.45
CA PRO A 128 22.30 2.01 -4.50
C PRO A 128 21.86 2.37 -5.92
N LEU A 129 20.56 2.38 -6.25
CA LEU A 129 20.05 2.80 -7.57
C LEU A 129 20.34 4.28 -7.80
N ARG A 130 20.08 5.08 -6.76
CA ARG A 130 20.37 6.52 -6.74
C ARG A 130 21.85 6.81 -6.99
N ALA A 131 22.73 6.16 -6.23
CA ALA A 131 24.17 6.40 -6.28
C ALA A 131 24.79 6.09 -7.65
N ARG A 132 24.22 5.14 -8.40
CA ARG A 132 24.67 4.77 -9.75
C ARG A 132 23.87 5.45 -10.88
N HIS A 133 22.93 6.32 -10.55
CA HIS A 133 22.03 6.97 -11.50
C HIS A 133 21.20 5.98 -12.37
N ASP A 134 20.84 4.84 -11.81
CA ASP A 134 20.02 3.82 -12.46
C ASP A 134 18.55 4.04 -12.09
N PHE A 135 17.92 4.96 -12.83
CA PHE A 135 16.52 5.36 -12.65
C PHE A 135 15.61 4.64 -13.64
N THR A 136 15.72 3.32 -13.71
CA THR A 136 14.89 2.51 -14.59
C THR A 136 13.62 2.06 -13.90
N LYS A 137 12.52 1.99 -14.66
CA LYS A 137 11.26 1.41 -14.19
C LYS A 137 11.46 -0.03 -13.73
N GLU A 138 12.15 -0.83 -14.54
CA GLU A 138 12.38 -2.25 -14.31
C GLU A 138 13.25 -2.49 -13.07
N GLY A 139 14.34 -1.73 -12.91
CA GLY A 139 15.23 -1.84 -11.75
C GLY A 139 14.52 -1.52 -10.44
N THR A 140 13.75 -0.43 -10.43
CA THR A 140 12.97 -0.01 -9.25
C THR A 140 11.87 -1.01 -8.92
N ARG A 141 11.11 -1.45 -9.93
CA ARG A 141 10.06 -2.47 -9.75
C ARG A 141 10.64 -3.78 -9.24
N GLY A 142 11.72 -4.26 -9.86
CA GLY A 142 12.42 -5.48 -9.47
C GLY A 142 12.90 -5.42 -8.02
N LEU A 143 13.49 -4.30 -7.62
CA LEU A 143 13.92 -4.07 -6.25
C LEU A 143 12.77 -4.12 -5.25
N LEU A 144 11.68 -3.38 -5.52
CA LEU A 144 10.49 -3.38 -4.64
C LEU A 144 9.87 -4.77 -4.54
N THR A 145 9.79 -5.52 -5.65
CA THR A 145 9.32 -6.90 -5.60
C THR A 145 10.26 -7.84 -4.83
N GLY A 146 11.57 -7.63 -4.92
CA GLY A 146 12.58 -8.36 -4.15
C GLY A 146 12.50 -8.08 -2.63
N LEU A 147 11.96 -6.93 -2.24
CA LEU A 147 11.65 -6.60 -0.85
C LEU A 147 10.33 -7.21 -0.34
N GLY A 148 9.60 -7.93 -1.20
CA GLY A 148 8.36 -8.64 -0.86
C GLY A 148 7.08 -7.89 -1.22
N TYR A 149 7.14 -6.74 -1.88
CA TYR A 149 5.92 -6.09 -2.38
C TYR A 149 5.37 -6.87 -3.58
N PRO A 150 4.08 -7.26 -3.57
CA PRO A 150 3.49 -8.00 -4.69
C PRO A 150 3.62 -7.22 -6.00
N ALA A 151 4.06 -7.88 -7.08
CA ALA A 151 4.25 -7.22 -8.37
C ALA A 151 2.97 -6.52 -8.88
N GLY A 152 1.78 -7.09 -8.62
CA GLY A 152 0.49 -6.46 -8.96
C GLY A 152 0.11 -5.25 -8.10
N ARG A 153 0.93 -4.89 -7.11
CA ARG A 153 0.75 -3.76 -6.20
C ARG A 153 1.97 -2.84 -6.15
N VAL A 154 2.83 -2.94 -7.15
CA VAL A 154 3.93 -2.01 -7.39
C VAL A 154 3.62 -1.29 -8.70
N ASP A 155 3.54 0.03 -8.64
CA ASP A 155 3.56 0.88 -9.82
C ASP A 155 4.81 1.76 -9.81
N VAL A 156 5.36 1.97 -11.00
CA VAL A 156 6.56 2.79 -11.18
C VAL A 156 6.39 3.60 -12.45
N GLN A 157 6.56 4.91 -12.31
CA GLN A 157 6.46 5.91 -13.36
C GLN A 157 7.81 6.58 -13.55
N GLU A 158 8.29 6.63 -14.78
CA GLU A 158 9.50 7.37 -15.11
C GLU A 158 9.22 8.87 -15.12
N LEU A 159 10.13 9.64 -14.54
CA LEU A 159 10.13 11.11 -14.56
C LEU A 159 11.16 11.63 -15.57
N GLY A 160 11.44 10.84 -16.61
CA GLY A 160 12.55 11.04 -17.54
C GLY A 160 13.91 10.84 -16.88
N ALA A 161 14.93 11.57 -17.34
CA ALA A 161 16.29 11.47 -16.79
C ALA A 161 16.41 11.93 -15.31
N ALA A 162 15.36 12.54 -14.76
CA ALA A 162 15.36 13.07 -13.40
C ALA A 162 15.18 12.00 -12.32
N GLY A 163 14.58 10.84 -12.65
CA GLY A 163 14.29 9.81 -11.67
C GLY A 163 13.07 8.97 -12.00
N VAL A 164 12.59 8.24 -11.00
CA VAL A 164 11.29 7.55 -11.04
C VAL A 164 10.45 7.89 -9.81
N ALA A 165 9.13 7.90 -10.00
CA ALA A 165 8.14 7.83 -8.93
C ALA A 165 7.63 6.40 -8.80
N PHE A 166 7.24 6.00 -7.59
CA PHE A 166 6.66 4.68 -7.37
C PHE A 166 5.57 4.71 -6.30
N THR A 167 4.67 3.74 -6.41
CA THR A 167 3.77 3.34 -5.33
C THR A 167 3.91 1.84 -5.10
N ALA A 168 3.84 1.42 -3.85
CA ALA A 168 3.90 0.01 -3.46
C ALA A 168 2.98 -0.27 -2.28
N GLY A 169 2.41 -1.46 -2.20
CA GLY A 169 1.62 -1.83 -1.03
C GLY A 169 1.49 -3.33 -0.81
N ASP A 170 1.32 -3.72 0.45
CA ASP A 170 1.10 -5.10 0.87
C ASP A 170 -0.36 -5.39 1.24
N GLY A 171 -1.22 -4.38 1.20
CA GLY A 171 -2.65 -4.45 1.54
C GLY A 171 -2.99 -4.04 2.96
N ARG A 172 -1.99 -3.79 3.80
CA ARG A 172 -2.14 -3.16 5.12
C ARG A 172 -1.51 -1.77 5.13
N LEU A 173 -0.46 -1.61 4.34
CA LEU A 173 0.32 -0.41 4.24
C LEU A 173 0.51 -0.02 2.76
N CYS A 174 0.52 1.29 2.52
CA CYS A 174 0.95 1.89 1.28
C CYS A 174 2.24 2.68 1.45
N LEU A 175 3.09 2.60 0.43
CA LEU A 175 4.28 3.41 0.27
C LEU A 175 4.19 4.19 -1.03
N SER A 176 4.63 5.45 -0.99
CA SER A 176 4.82 6.28 -2.18
C SER A 176 6.15 7.02 -2.05
N GLY A 177 6.79 7.30 -3.18
CA GLY A 177 8.08 7.97 -3.14
C GLY A 177 8.65 8.27 -4.51
N THR A 178 9.79 8.95 -4.47
CA THR A 178 10.61 9.21 -5.66
C THR A 178 12.06 8.83 -5.40
N VAL A 179 12.74 8.39 -6.43
CA VAL A 179 14.20 8.25 -6.44
C VAL A 179 14.75 9.00 -7.65
N GLY A 180 15.57 10.01 -7.37
CA GLY A 180 16.23 10.82 -8.38
C GLY A 180 17.64 11.21 -7.92
N SER A 181 18.39 11.91 -8.77
CA SER A 181 19.80 12.22 -8.53
C SER A 181 20.07 12.91 -7.18
N GLY A 182 19.22 13.87 -6.80
CA GLY A 182 19.38 14.64 -5.57
C GLY A 182 18.91 13.95 -4.30
N ALA A 183 17.87 13.12 -4.36
CA ALA A 183 17.25 12.55 -3.17
C ALA A 183 16.40 11.32 -3.47
N THR A 184 16.22 10.49 -2.42
CA THR A 184 15.18 9.47 -2.35
C THR A 184 14.20 9.84 -1.25
N THR A 185 12.92 9.92 -1.61
CA THR A 185 11.80 10.11 -0.68
C THR A 185 10.98 8.84 -0.62
N VAL A 186 10.51 8.48 0.57
CA VAL A 186 9.58 7.37 0.77
C VAL A 186 8.69 7.74 1.94
N GLU A 187 7.38 7.70 1.74
CA GLU A 187 6.36 7.97 2.73
C GLU A 187 5.42 6.78 2.85
N SER A 188 4.82 6.63 4.04
CA SER A 188 3.95 5.51 4.39
C SER A 188 2.58 6.00 4.83
N PHE A 189 1.51 5.38 4.33
CA PHE A 189 0.12 5.77 4.61
C PHE A 189 -0.82 4.56 4.54
N ALA A 190 -2.06 4.71 5.01
CA ALA A 190 -3.05 3.63 5.12
C ALA A 190 -3.92 3.43 3.87
N GLY A 191 -3.68 4.21 2.80
CA GLY A 191 -4.50 4.26 1.59
C GLY A 191 -5.26 5.57 1.44
N TYR A 192 -6.32 5.57 0.64
CA TYR A 192 -7.19 6.73 0.37
C TYR A 192 -8.64 6.42 0.76
N PRO A 193 -9.45 7.41 1.15
CA PRO A 193 -10.85 7.20 1.58
C PRO A 193 -11.70 6.37 0.61
N ASP A 194 -11.59 6.67 -0.68
CA ASP A 194 -12.36 6.01 -1.75
C ASP A 194 -11.49 5.08 -2.62
N GLY A 195 -10.28 4.75 -2.15
CA GLY A 195 -9.30 3.94 -2.87
C GLY A 195 -9.26 2.50 -2.40
N THR A 196 -9.07 1.55 -3.32
CA THR A 196 -8.82 0.14 -3.00
C THR A 196 -7.33 -0.22 -2.97
N GLY A 197 -6.46 0.77 -3.19
CA GLY A 197 -5.02 0.59 -3.28
C GLY A 197 -4.24 1.85 -2.88
N CYS A 198 -2.98 1.88 -3.30
CA CYS A 198 -2.04 2.94 -2.92
C CYS A 198 -1.96 4.10 -3.93
N GLU A 199 -2.78 4.06 -4.96
CA GLU A 199 -2.86 5.12 -5.97
C GLU A 199 -3.98 6.10 -5.60
N PRO A 200 -3.76 7.43 -5.73
CA PRO A 200 -4.82 8.41 -5.57
C PRO A 200 -6.02 8.09 -6.49
N PRO A 201 -7.25 8.10 -5.97
CA PRO A 201 -8.43 7.95 -6.82
C PRO A 201 -8.50 9.09 -7.85
N ARG A 202 -9.02 8.79 -9.06
CA ARG A 202 -9.10 9.76 -10.16
C ARG A 202 -10.35 10.63 -10.14
N GLY A 203 -11.33 10.36 -9.27
CA GLY A 203 -12.56 11.14 -9.13
C GLY A 203 -13.23 10.91 -7.77
N GLY A 204 -13.99 11.90 -7.32
CA GLY A 204 -14.89 11.83 -6.16
C GLY A 204 -16.31 11.51 -6.62
N HIS A 205 -17.07 10.81 -5.79
CA HIS A 205 -18.45 10.39 -6.06
C HIS A 205 -19.45 11.53 -6.13
#